data_AF-A0A976KVN0-F1
#
_entry.id   AF-A0A976KVN0-F1
#
_cell.length_a   1.000
_cell.length_b   1.000
_cell.length_c   1.000
_cell.angle_alpha   90.00
_cell.angle_beta   90.00
_cell.angle_gamma   90.00
#
_symmetry.space_group_name_H-M   'P 1'
#
loop_
_entity.id
_entity.type
_entity.pdbx_description
1 polymer ?
#
loop_
_entity_poly.entity_id
_entity_poly.type
_entity_poly.pdbx_seq_one_letter_code
_entity_poly.pdbx_strand_id
1 'polypeptide(L)'
;MSSSCRQVVNGAPAVAVYFSVEFCAGVPITPEKMGELGASIKVIENGGHDVTDDEEAHATIISKSVESYVHIVLDVSKSFTEGGEELGLVIPEVRNFVQELASSPAGEVYLALSVFGRGVAEFHPFTADLNAVDGALAEIEADPGAAASLVGGDGSSLYLAVERGILETERMREFRAAVTSDGVLTTGAVLVITDGRDNSGGELNTALIDGTQNNVISLGVGYEIDDNYLDPIGRDGSFLAPEPEDWQMAFAEISQRVEDYPRRSYLLGYCSAGVVGEQEVTVDLAFDSADPFIVKTASCVYDANLFAPDPAPECNGAFFESEECATRACGGLSACGGCADDRCCAGGSCHPPGARSECDTDDQLCRNYDDTTICAEEGQDAFVCAVPQDLDQPCNDSSMRCELGVTWCEYPEEEDGWLGAWFSRWWRTDSRRGEDAGEAGRDRSGTGDAETADTGSTGTADGGTGDGTGGTDTAGGSATGSTGEPEDDDDKVGTCRPVRALGERCDLHDQCASLVCEKSKESNPLDPPVCQPGAPGARMFRKCDHNNECEVGTFCDGSSCAPKSRYVTRCKSAAECHYGQCYDTETDGKYCAAAGCFWSWNEKLP
;
A
#
# COMPACT_ATOMS: atom_id res chain seq x y z
N MET A 1 9.06 -7.97 -4.89
CA MET A 1 10.37 -8.36 -5.43
C MET A 1 11.18 -7.12 -5.32
N SER A 2 12.12 -7.18 -4.40
CA SER A 2 13.13 -6.15 -4.29
C SER A 2 13.73 -5.95 -5.68
N SER A 3 13.94 -4.71 -6.04
CA SER A 3 14.63 -4.26 -7.25
C SER A 3 16.10 -4.72 -7.32
N SER A 4 16.50 -5.72 -6.55
CA SER A 4 17.87 -6.13 -6.33
C SER A 4 18.03 -7.60 -6.72
N CYS A 5 19.03 -7.89 -7.54
CA CYS A 5 19.47 -9.25 -7.69
C CYS A 5 19.94 -9.77 -6.31
N ARG A 6 19.83 -11.06 -6.07
CA ARG A 6 20.45 -11.67 -4.89
C ARG A 6 21.93 -11.88 -5.20
N GLN A 7 22.81 -11.59 -4.26
CA GLN A 7 24.25 -11.86 -4.35
C GLN A 7 24.80 -12.27 -3.00
N VAL A 8 25.95 -12.95 -2.98
CA VAL A 8 26.63 -13.35 -1.74
C VAL A 8 27.76 -12.37 -1.44
N VAL A 9 27.75 -11.79 -0.24
CA VAL A 9 28.86 -10.94 0.22
C VAL A 9 30.07 -11.80 0.58
N ASN A 10 31.24 -11.37 0.16
CA ASN A 10 32.52 -12.08 0.28
C ASN A 10 32.42 -13.52 -0.23
N GLY A 11 31.60 -13.75 -1.27
CA GLY A 11 31.32 -15.05 -1.86
C GLY A 11 31.86 -15.22 -3.27
N ALA A 12 31.47 -16.33 -3.90
CA ALA A 12 31.65 -16.52 -5.34
C ALA A 12 30.99 -15.36 -6.12
N PRO A 13 31.44 -15.05 -7.36
CA PRO A 13 30.77 -14.09 -8.24
C PRO A 13 29.44 -14.66 -8.78
N ALA A 14 28.52 -14.97 -7.87
CA ALA A 14 27.28 -15.67 -8.11
C ALA A 14 26.10 -14.73 -7.81
N VAL A 15 25.18 -14.67 -8.75
CA VAL A 15 23.99 -13.82 -8.69
C VAL A 15 22.76 -14.70 -8.92
N ALA A 16 21.67 -14.42 -8.21
CA ALA A 16 20.38 -15.04 -8.49
C ALA A 16 19.29 -14.00 -8.73
N VAL A 17 18.44 -14.31 -9.71
CA VAL A 17 17.32 -13.47 -10.13
C VAL A 17 16.05 -14.30 -10.03
N TYR A 18 15.12 -13.82 -9.21
CA TYR A 18 13.78 -14.39 -9.08
C TYR A 18 12.81 -13.57 -9.93
N PHE A 19 12.12 -14.19 -10.89
CA PHE A 19 11.21 -13.51 -11.82
C PHE A 19 10.04 -14.43 -12.20
N SER A 20 9.01 -13.87 -12.83
CA SER A 20 7.89 -14.64 -13.39
C SER A 20 7.74 -14.40 -14.89
N VAL A 21 7.20 -15.39 -15.60
CA VAL A 21 6.91 -15.29 -17.03
C VAL A 21 5.41 -15.47 -17.26
N GLU A 22 4.78 -14.51 -17.91
CA GLU A 22 3.33 -14.50 -18.11
C GLU A 22 2.95 -13.79 -19.42
N PHE A 23 1.76 -14.09 -19.93
CA PHE A 23 1.14 -13.29 -20.99
C PHE A 23 0.47 -12.02 -20.41
N CYS A 24 0.12 -11.07 -21.28
CA CYS A 24 -0.40 -9.73 -20.93
C CYS A 24 -1.67 -9.68 -20.05
N ALA A 25 -2.34 -10.81 -19.79
CA ALA A 25 -3.52 -10.92 -18.95
C ALA A 25 -3.27 -11.77 -17.69
N GLY A 26 -2.01 -11.78 -17.21
CA GLY A 26 -1.59 -12.55 -16.06
C GLY A 26 -1.57 -14.08 -16.27
N VAL A 27 -1.77 -14.55 -17.52
CA VAL A 27 -1.81 -15.98 -17.82
C VAL A 27 -0.42 -16.58 -17.63
N PRO A 28 -0.24 -17.53 -16.69
CA PRO A 28 1.06 -18.10 -16.36
C PRO A 28 1.73 -18.80 -17.55
N ILE A 29 3.03 -18.58 -17.77
CA ILE A 29 3.84 -19.39 -18.67
C ILE A 29 4.67 -20.35 -17.81
N THR A 30 4.18 -21.58 -17.69
CA THR A 30 4.87 -22.66 -16.97
C THR A 30 6.07 -23.19 -17.77
N PRO A 31 6.96 -24.00 -17.16
CA PRO A 31 8.12 -24.56 -17.86
C PRO A 31 7.72 -25.41 -19.07
N GLU A 32 6.61 -26.15 -18.97
CA GLU A 32 6.05 -26.93 -20.07
C GLU A 32 5.62 -25.99 -21.21
N LYS A 33 4.98 -24.86 -20.85
CA LYS A 33 4.56 -23.88 -21.85
C LYS A 33 5.74 -23.18 -22.51
N MET A 34 6.81 -22.87 -21.78
CA MET A 34 8.05 -22.36 -22.38
C MET A 34 8.61 -23.35 -23.40
N GLY A 35 8.62 -24.65 -23.07
CA GLY A 35 9.05 -25.71 -23.98
C GLY A 35 8.18 -25.80 -25.25
N GLU A 36 6.85 -25.69 -25.12
CA GLU A 36 5.94 -25.63 -26.27
C GLU A 36 6.19 -24.43 -27.19
N LEU A 37 6.55 -23.29 -26.61
CA LEU A 37 6.82 -22.05 -27.34
C LEU A 37 8.22 -22.02 -27.98
N GLY A 38 9.09 -23.00 -27.66
CA GLY A 38 10.51 -22.91 -28.00
C GLY A 38 11.16 -21.67 -27.38
N ALA A 39 10.72 -21.30 -26.18
CA ALA A 39 11.25 -20.15 -25.46
C ALA A 39 12.48 -20.56 -24.62
N SER A 40 13.49 -19.70 -24.62
CA SER A 40 14.72 -19.85 -23.84
C SER A 40 15.01 -18.54 -23.10
N ILE A 41 15.59 -18.67 -21.91
CA ILE A 41 15.93 -17.52 -21.06
C ILE A 41 17.33 -17.05 -21.42
N LYS A 42 17.47 -15.74 -21.62
CA LYS A 42 18.71 -15.04 -21.88
C LYS A 42 19.07 -14.15 -20.70
N VAL A 43 20.36 -14.02 -20.44
CA VAL A 43 20.87 -13.22 -19.31
C VAL A 43 21.86 -12.22 -19.87
N ILE A 44 21.54 -10.93 -19.80
CA ILE A 44 22.34 -9.87 -20.39
C ILE A 44 22.89 -9.00 -19.27
N GLU A 45 24.22 -8.92 -19.15
CA GLU A 45 24.91 -8.08 -18.18
C GLU A 45 25.36 -6.77 -18.85
N ASN A 46 24.99 -5.62 -18.27
CA ASN A 46 25.29 -4.25 -18.73
C ASN A 46 24.95 -3.96 -20.20
N GLY A 47 23.86 -4.54 -20.71
CA GLY A 47 23.47 -4.43 -22.12
C GLY A 47 24.48 -5.05 -23.10
N GLY A 48 25.42 -5.86 -22.58
CA GLY A 48 26.48 -6.52 -23.32
C GLY A 48 26.02 -7.82 -23.97
N HIS A 49 26.88 -8.84 -23.89
CA HIS A 49 26.63 -10.16 -24.46
C HIS A 49 25.71 -10.98 -23.56
N ASP A 50 25.04 -11.98 -24.15
CA ASP A 50 24.31 -12.98 -23.38
C ASP A 50 25.32 -13.81 -22.57
N VAL A 51 25.20 -13.82 -21.26
CA VAL A 51 26.05 -14.57 -20.36
C VAL A 51 25.94 -16.07 -20.65
N THR A 52 24.80 -16.54 -21.17
CA THR A 52 24.61 -17.95 -21.55
C THR A 52 25.42 -18.38 -22.77
N ASP A 53 25.91 -17.44 -23.56
CA ASP A 53 26.74 -17.70 -24.75
C ASP A 53 28.25 -17.67 -24.42
N ASP A 54 28.66 -17.33 -23.18
CA ASP A 54 30.06 -17.33 -22.75
C ASP A 54 30.48 -18.70 -22.20
N GLU A 55 31.55 -19.29 -22.74
CA GLU A 55 32.08 -20.59 -22.30
C GLU A 55 32.63 -20.55 -20.86
N GLU A 56 32.98 -19.36 -20.36
CA GLU A 56 33.50 -19.15 -19.00
C GLU A 56 32.40 -18.80 -18.00
N ALA A 57 31.17 -18.55 -18.45
CA ALA A 57 30.04 -18.26 -17.58
C ALA A 57 29.11 -19.47 -17.45
N HIS A 58 28.40 -19.52 -16.33
CA HIS A 58 27.42 -20.56 -16.06
C HIS A 58 26.09 -19.91 -15.67
N ALA A 59 24.99 -20.39 -16.23
CA ALA A 59 23.64 -19.98 -15.87
C ALA A 59 22.73 -21.21 -15.80
N THR A 60 21.87 -21.26 -14.80
CA THR A 60 20.96 -22.40 -14.58
C THR A 60 19.67 -21.97 -13.90
N ILE A 61 18.58 -22.67 -14.21
CA ILE A 61 17.32 -22.53 -13.48
C ILE A 61 17.35 -23.43 -12.26
N ILE A 62 17.27 -22.81 -11.09
CA ILE A 62 17.27 -23.47 -9.80
C ILE A 62 15.83 -23.88 -9.50
N SER A 63 15.59 -25.20 -9.48
CA SER A 63 14.28 -25.74 -9.15
C SER A 63 13.99 -25.55 -7.66
N LYS A 64 13.00 -24.70 -7.35
CA LYS A 64 12.54 -24.42 -5.98
C LYS A 64 11.02 -24.37 -5.93
N SER A 65 10.47 -24.82 -4.82
CA SER A 65 9.04 -24.63 -4.52
C SER A 65 8.75 -23.17 -4.22
N VAL A 66 7.58 -22.72 -4.62
CA VAL A 66 7.08 -21.37 -4.37
C VAL A 66 5.82 -21.50 -3.53
N GLU A 67 5.77 -20.79 -2.41
CA GLU A 67 4.57 -20.68 -1.57
C GLU A 67 3.60 -19.66 -2.20
N SER A 68 2.32 -19.98 -2.24
CA SER A 68 1.27 -19.14 -2.82
C SER A 68 0.42 -18.48 -1.74
N TYR A 69 0.35 -17.16 -1.74
CA TYR A 69 -0.53 -16.39 -0.86
C TYR A 69 -1.74 -15.88 -1.66
N VAL A 70 -2.92 -16.43 -1.38
CA VAL A 70 -4.16 -16.09 -2.08
C VAL A 70 -5.10 -15.36 -1.12
N HIS A 71 -5.57 -14.19 -1.49
CA HIS A 71 -6.50 -13.39 -0.69
C HIS A 71 -7.83 -13.28 -1.42
N ILE A 72 -8.87 -13.90 -0.86
CA ILE A 72 -10.24 -13.76 -1.34
C ILE A 72 -10.85 -12.50 -0.71
N VAL A 73 -11.32 -11.58 -1.54
CA VAL A 73 -11.98 -10.34 -1.14
C VAL A 73 -13.43 -10.41 -1.61
N LEU A 74 -14.34 -10.66 -0.69
CA LEU A 74 -15.73 -11.00 -0.97
C LEU A 74 -16.70 -9.86 -0.64
N ASP A 75 -17.53 -9.50 -1.61
CA ASP A 75 -18.60 -8.53 -1.42
C ASP A 75 -19.73 -9.13 -0.58
N VAL A 76 -20.10 -8.46 0.51
CA VAL A 76 -21.26 -8.80 1.36
C VAL A 76 -22.20 -7.60 1.49
N SER A 77 -22.11 -6.64 0.56
CA SER A 77 -22.99 -5.49 0.49
C SER A 77 -24.43 -5.88 0.14
N LYS A 78 -25.36 -4.96 0.35
CA LYS A 78 -26.79 -5.15 0.10
C LYS A 78 -27.12 -5.36 -1.37
N SER A 79 -26.37 -4.76 -2.30
CA SER A 79 -26.59 -5.04 -3.73
C SER A 79 -26.26 -6.49 -4.07
N PHE A 80 -25.30 -7.08 -3.35
CA PHE A 80 -24.94 -8.50 -3.47
C PHE A 80 -25.80 -9.44 -2.60
N THR A 81 -26.39 -8.96 -1.50
CA THR A 81 -27.10 -9.78 -0.50
C THR A 81 -28.63 -9.63 -0.46
N GLU A 82 -29.20 -8.46 -0.75
CA GLU A 82 -30.66 -8.22 -0.68
C GLU A 82 -31.43 -8.76 -1.90
N GLY A 83 -30.73 -9.12 -2.99
CA GLY A 83 -31.26 -10.02 -4.03
C GLY A 83 -31.50 -11.45 -3.52
N GLY A 84 -30.91 -11.80 -2.38
CA GLY A 84 -31.22 -12.99 -1.57
C GLY A 84 -30.71 -14.32 -2.11
N GLU A 85 -30.37 -14.39 -3.40
CA GLU A 85 -29.92 -15.63 -4.05
C GLU A 85 -28.43 -15.59 -4.43
N GLU A 86 -27.86 -14.46 -4.87
CA GLU A 86 -26.49 -14.45 -5.40
C GLU A 86 -25.42 -14.86 -4.39
N LEU A 87 -25.27 -14.16 -3.25
CA LEU A 87 -24.25 -14.53 -2.26
C LEU A 87 -24.42 -15.99 -1.79
N GLY A 88 -25.66 -16.42 -1.54
CA GLY A 88 -25.95 -17.78 -1.09
C GLY A 88 -25.61 -18.86 -2.13
N LEU A 89 -25.65 -18.53 -3.42
CA LEU A 89 -25.26 -19.44 -4.50
C LEU A 89 -23.76 -19.35 -4.80
N VAL A 90 -23.12 -18.19 -4.63
CA VAL A 90 -21.69 -17.98 -4.91
C VAL A 90 -20.81 -18.61 -3.85
N ILE A 91 -21.19 -18.54 -2.57
CA ILE A 91 -20.39 -19.10 -1.47
C ILE A 91 -20.06 -20.59 -1.71
N PRO A 92 -21.01 -21.48 -2.08
CA PRO A 92 -20.69 -22.86 -2.47
C PRO A 92 -19.60 -22.99 -3.54
N GLU A 93 -19.56 -22.11 -4.55
CA GLU A 93 -18.53 -22.15 -5.59
C GLU A 93 -17.17 -21.68 -5.06
N VAL A 94 -17.15 -20.64 -4.20
CA VAL A 94 -15.91 -20.21 -3.52
C VAL A 94 -15.37 -21.32 -2.62
N ARG A 95 -16.25 -22.06 -1.94
CA ARG A 95 -15.88 -23.22 -1.13
C ARG A 95 -15.30 -24.35 -1.97
N ASN A 96 -15.90 -24.64 -3.13
CA ASN A 96 -15.36 -25.61 -4.10
C ASN A 96 -13.97 -25.18 -4.57
N PHE A 97 -13.77 -23.90 -4.91
CA PHE A 97 -12.48 -23.33 -5.27
C PHE A 97 -11.43 -23.56 -4.15
N VAL A 98 -11.77 -23.29 -2.88
CA VAL A 98 -10.87 -23.55 -1.74
C VAL A 98 -10.51 -25.05 -1.62
N GLN A 99 -11.46 -25.95 -1.86
CA GLN A 99 -11.24 -27.40 -1.80
C GLN A 99 -10.39 -27.92 -2.97
N GLU A 100 -10.54 -27.34 -4.16
CA GLU A 100 -9.69 -27.62 -5.33
C GLU A 100 -8.24 -27.23 -5.03
N LEU A 101 -8.01 -26.02 -4.51
CA LEU A 101 -6.68 -25.57 -4.10
C LEU A 101 -6.06 -26.48 -3.02
N ALA A 102 -6.86 -26.98 -2.07
CA ALA A 102 -6.38 -27.93 -1.05
C ALA A 102 -5.93 -29.27 -1.63
N SER A 103 -6.44 -29.62 -2.81
CA SER A 103 -6.09 -30.86 -3.53
C SER A 103 -4.96 -30.65 -4.54
N SER A 104 -4.52 -29.41 -4.73
CA SER A 104 -3.55 -29.05 -5.74
C SER A 104 -2.14 -29.56 -5.41
N PRO A 105 -1.39 -30.09 -6.39
CA PRO A 105 0.02 -30.42 -6.20
C PRO A 105 0.95 -29.20 -6.26
N ALA A 106 0.42 -28.00 -6.53
CA ALA A 106 1.18 -26.78 -6.82
C ALA A 106 1.68 -26.04 -5.56
N GLY A 107 2.64 -26.64 -4.86
CA GLY A 107 3.30 -26.00 -3.71
C GLY A 107 2.38 -25.83 -2.49
N GLU A 108 2.85 -25.08 -1.51
CA GLU A 108 2.04 -24.74 -0.32
C GLU A 108 1.19 -23.50 -0.60
N VAL A 109 -0.09 -23.57 -0.27
CA VAL A 109 -1.06 -22.49 -0.48
C VAL A 109 -1.55 -21.97 0.86
N TYR A 110 -1.50 -20.66 1.02
CA TYR A 110 -2.03 -19.91 2.15
C TYR A 110 -3.20 -19.07 1.68
N LEU A 111 -4.34 -19.17 2.35
CA LEU A 111 -5.55 -18.42 2.01
C LEU A 111 -5.96 -17.49 3.14
N ALA A 112 -6.29 -16.25 2.78
CA ALA A 112 -7.02 -15.30 3.62
C ALA A 112 -8.38 -14.97 3.00
N LEU A 113 -9.32 -14.57 3.86
CA LEU A 113 -10.65 -14.14 3.47
C LEU A 113 -10.94 -12.78 4.10
N SER A 114 -11.17 -11.78 3.27
CA SER A 114 -11.75 -10.50 3.69
C SER A 114 -13.14 -10.34 3.13
N VAL A 115 -14.00 -9.67 3.88
CA VAL A 115 -15.33 -9.27 3.43
C VAL A 115 -15.44 -7.76 3.35
N PHE A 116 -16.27 -7.24 2.46
CA PHE A 116 -16.48 -5.80 2.36
C PHE A 116 -17.93 -5.40 2.09
N GLY A 117 -18.23 -4.19 2.55
CA GLY A 117 -19.47 -3.44 2.36
C GLY A 117 -19.06 -1.97 2.35
N ARG A 118 -19.61 -1.13 3.23
CA ARG A 118 -19.10 0.25 3.44
C ARG A 118 -17.68 0.28 4.00
N GLY A 119 -17.29 -0.73 4.78
CA GLY A 119 -15.94 -0.98 5.25
C GLY A 119 -15.36 -2.27 4.68
N VAL A 120 -14.15 -2.59 5.11
CA VAL A 120 -13.45 -3.84 4.78
C VAL A 120 -13.00 -4.46 6.09
N ALA A 121 -13.18 -5.76 6.25
CA ALA A 121 -12.72 -6.50 7.42
C ALA A 121 -12.07 -7.81 7.01
N GLU A 122 -10.95 -8.13 7.65
CA GLU A 122 -10.38 -9.48 7.62
C GLU A 122 -11.37 -10.40 8.36
N PHE A 123 -11.92 -11.36 7.63
CA PHE A 123 -12.85 -12.35 8.17
C PHE A 123 -12.10 -13.61 8.61
N HIS A 124 -11.04 -13.97 7.88
CA HIS A 124 -10.10 -15.02 8.26
C HIS A 124 -8.68 -14.65 7.80
N PRO A 125 -7.66 -14.70 8.68
CA PRO A 125 -6.28 -14.40 8.32
C PRO A 125 -5.68 -15.49 7.41
N PHE A 126 -4.50 -15.21 6.84
CA PHE A 126 -3.76 -16.21 6.05
C PHE A 126 -3.47 -17.48 6.85
N THR A 127 -3.84 -18.63 6.28
CA THR A 127 -3.59 -19.95 6.85
C THR A 127 -3.35 -21.00 5.76
N ALA A 128 -2.55 -22.02 6.08
CA ALA A 128 -2.46 -23.25 5.28
C ALA A 128 -3.56 -24.27 5.61
N ASP A 129 -4.31 -24.07 6.72
CA ASP A 129 -5.48 -24.90 7.04
C ASP A 129 -6.69 -24.42 6.22
N LEU A 130 -6.80 -24.94 5.00
CA LEU A 130 -7.87 -24.55 4.08
C LEU A 130 -9.26 -25.01 4.55
N ASN A 131 -9.35 -25.97 5.47
CA ASN A 131 -10.63 -26.31 6.10
C ASN A 131 -11.11 -25.21 7.05
N ALA A 132 -10.20 -24.45 7.67
CA ALA A 132 -10.56 -23.29 8.49
C ALA A 132 -11.16 -22.18 7.63
N VAL A 133 -10.62 -21.96 6.43
CA VAL A 133 -11.17 -21.00 5.45
C VAL A 133 -12.53 -21.47 4.92
N ASP A 134 -12.70 -22.75 4.58
CA ASP A 134 -14.00 -23.33 4.23
C ASP A 134 -15.03 -23.17 5.36
N GLY A 135 -14.61 -23.37 6.62
CA GLY A 135 -15.42 -23.12 7.80
C GLY A 135 -15.89 -21.66 7.91
N ALA A 136 -14.99 -20.71 7.67
CA ALA A 136 -15.32 -19.28 7.67
C ALA A 136 -16.32 -18.92 6.55
N LEU A 137 -16.17 -19.49 5.36
CA LEU A 137 -17.15 -19.34 4.27
C LEU A 137 -18.51 -19.94 4.65
N ALA A 138 -18.53 -21.09 5.32
CA ALA A 138 -19.78 -21.70 5.81
C ALA A 138 -20.48 -20.84 6.89
N GLU A 139 -19.74 -20.06 7.68
CA GLU A 139 -20.32 -19.08 8.61
C GLU A 139 -21.02 -17.94 7.87
N ILE A 140 -20.40 -17.43 6.79
CA ILE A 140 -21.02 -16.42 5.91
C ILE A 140 -22.27 -16.99 5.22
N GLU A 141 -22.21 -18.25 4.75
CA GLU A 141 -23.34 -18.96 4.14
C GLU A 141 -24.54 -19.06 5.11
N ALA A 142 -24.25 -19.36 6.39
CA ALA A 142 -25.26 -19.58 7.41
C ALA A 142 -25.91 -18.27 7.89
N ASP A 143 -25.16 -17.18 7.96
CA ASP A 143 -25.64 -15.86 8.37
C ASP A 143 -24.98 -14.72 7.58
N PRO A 144 -25.39 -14.51 6.31
CA PRO A 144 -24.83 -13.44 5.47
C PRO A 144 -25.13 -12.05 6.04
N GLY A 145 -26.19 -11.91 6.85
CA GLY A 145 -26.55 -10.67 7.52
C GLY A 145 -25.55 -10.28 8.62
N ALA A 146 -24.98 -11.25 9.33
CA ALA A 146 -23.91 -11.01 10.30
C ALA A 146 -22.63 -10.52 9.61
N ALA A 147 -22.23 -11.16 8.50
CA ALA A 147 -21.08 -10.72 7.71
C ALA A 147 -21.28 -9.30 7.15
N ALA A 148 -22.44 -9.02 6.56
CA ALA A 148 -22.80 -7.69 6.08
C ALA A 148 -22.82 -6.63 7.21
N SER A 149 -23.26 -7.01 8.42
CA SER A 149 -23.29 -6.08 9.56
C SER A 149 -21.90 -5.69 10.07
N LEU A 150 -20.90 -6.58 9.94
CA LEU A 150 -19.51 -6.31 10.34
C LEU A 150 -18.90 -5.13 9.57
N VAL A 151 -19.24 -5.03 8.29
CA VAL A 151 -18.65 -4.06 7.36
C VAL A 151 -19.63 -2.98 6.90
N GLY A 152 -20.85 -2.96 7.43
CA GLY A 152 -21.90 -2.03 7.03
C GLY A 152 -22.37 -2.29 5.60
N GLY A 153 -23.17 -3.34 5.40
CA GLY A 153 -23.62 -3.79 4.08
C GLY A 153 -24.47 -2.79 3.29
N ASP A 154 -24.90 -1.68 3.87
CA ASP A 154 -25.63 -0.60 3.16
C ASP A 154 -24.73 0.30 2.29
N GLY A 155 -23.53 -0.15 1.96
CA GLY A 155 -22.63 0.42 0.97
C GLY A 155 -21.69 -0.65 0.41
N SER A 156 -20.94 -0.29 -0.62
CA SER A 156 -19.89 -1.10 -1.24
C SER A 156 -18.68 -0.21 -1.52
N SER A 157 -17.59 -0.52 -0.83
CA SER A 157 -16.28 0.14 -0.89
C SER A 157 -15.28 -0.78 -1.61
N LEU A 158 -15.66 -1.19 -2.82
CA LEU A 158 -14.89 -2.07 -3.69
C LEU A 158 -13.44 -1.60 -3.85
N TYR A 159 -13.21 -0.31 -4.11
CA TYR A 159 -11.85 0.18 -4.33
C TYR A 159 -10.96 0.07 -3.08
N LEU A 160 -11.52 0.37 -1.90
CA LEU A 160 -10.82 0.17 -0.63
C LEU A 160 -10.56 -1.32 -0.37
N ALA A 161 -11.49 -2.20 -0.75
CA ALA A 161 -11.36 -3.64 -0.59
C ALA A 161 -10.21 -4.20 -1.45
N VAL A 162 -10.09 -3.74 -2.70
CA VAL A 162 -8.98 -4.09 -3.60
C VAL A 162 -7.65 -3.62 -3.02
N GLU A 163 -7.56 -2.35 -2.59
CA GLU A 163 -6.35 -1.80 -1.99
C GLU A 163 -5.92 -2.60 -0.75
N ARG A 164 -6.85 -2.92 0.15
CA ARG A 164 -6.57 -3.75 1.33
C ARG A 164 -6.14 -5.16 0.96
N GLY A 165 -6.80 -5.78 -0.03
CA GLY A 165 -6.44 -7.10 -0.54
C GLY A 165 -4.99 -7.14 -1.02
N ILE A 166 -4.58 -6.14 -1.80
CA ILE A 166 -3.21 -5.99 -2.32
C ILE A 166 -2.21 -5.81 -1.18
N LEU A 167 -2.42 -4.81 -0.32
CA LEU A 167 -1.46 -4.44 0.72
C LEU A 167 -1.26 -5.54 1.75
N GLU A 168 -2.32 -6.24 2.17
CA GLU A 168 -2.18 -7.36 3.12
C GLU A 168 -1.46 -8.56 2.51
N THR A 169 -1.71 -8.85 1.22
CA THR A 169 -1.03 -9.94 0.51
C THR A 169 0.45 -9.62 0.32
N GLU A 170 0.78 -8.37 -0.05
CA GLU A 170 2.16 -7.88 -0.10
C GLU A 170 2.85 -7.98 1.26
N ARG A 171 2.20 -7.48 2.31
CA ARG A 171 2.73 -7.53 3.69
C ARG A 171 3.09 -8.95 4.10
N MET A 172 2.24 -9.94 3.81
CA MET A 172 2.52 -11.32 4.18
C MET A 172 3.68 -11.93 3.38
N ARG A 173 3.80 -11.62 2.10
CA ARG A 173 4.94 -12.07 1.28
C ARG A 173 6.25 -11.45 1.73
N GLU A 174 6.24 -10.15 2.04
CA GLU A 174 7.41 -9.45 2.57
C GLU A 174 7.81 -9.98 3.95
N PHE A 175 6.83 -10.21 4.82
CA PHE A 175 7.08 -10.84 6.11
C PHE A 175 7.71 -12.23 5.94
N ARG A 176 7.17 -13.05 5.03
CA ARG A 176 7.72 -14.40 4.75
C ARG A 176 9.14 -14.33 4.21
N ALA A 177 9.43 -13.41 3.28
CA ALA A 177 10.77 -13.19 2.77
C ALA A 177 11.73 -12.77 3.90
N ALA A 178 11.32 -11.85 4.77
CA ALA A 178 12.13 -11.38 5.88
C ALA A 178 12.47 -12.49 6.89
N VAL A 179 11.48 -13.25 7.36
CA VAL A 179 11.71 -14.29 8.39
C VAL A 179 12.47 -15.51 7.86
N THR A 180 12.47 -15.73 6.54
CA THR A 180 13.21 -16.80 5.88
C THR A 180 14.55 -16.33 5.29
N SER A 181 14.87 -15.04 5.40
CA SER A 181 16.03 -14.41 4.74
C SER A 181 16.07 -14.75 3.25
N ASP A 182 14.93 -14.59 2.57
CA ASP A 182 14.74 -14.90 1.15
C ASP A 182 14.89 -16.40 0.79
N GLY A 183 14.97 -17.27 1.81
CA GLY A 183 15.12 -18.70 1.67
C GLY A 183 13.91 -19.43 1.10
N VAL A 184 12.75 -18.78 1.14
CA VAL A 184 11.49 -19.24 0.55
C VAL A 184 11.04 -18.26 -0.51
N LEU A 185 10.66 -18.79 -1.67
CA LEU A 185 10.09 -18.01 -2.76
C LEU A 185 8.58 -17.90 -2.56
N THR A 186 8.00 -16.73 -2.80
CA THR A 186 6.57 -16.50 -2.64
C THR A 186 5.94 -15.88 -3.89
N THR A 187 4.68 -16.21 -4.13
CA THR A 187 3.78 -15.54 -5.09
C THR A 187 2.52 -15.08 -4.37
N GLY A 188 1.82 -14.12 -4.97
CA GLY A 188 0.61 -13.52 -4.41
C GLY A 188 -0.52 -13.44 -5.42
N ALA A 189 -1.75 -13.63 -4.98
CA ALA A 189 -2.96 -13.41 -5.76
C ALA A 189 -4.07 -12.80 -4.90
N VAL A 190 -4.80 -11.85 -5.45
CA VAL A 190 -5.98 -11.21 -4.86
C VAL A 190 -7.15 -11.52 -5.79
N LEU A 191 -8.14 -12.23 -5.28
CA LEU A 191 -9.38 -12.57 -5.99
C LEU A 191 -10.52 -11.73 -5.42
N VAL A 192 -11.04 -10.82 -6.22
CA VAL A 192 -12.11 -9.89 -5.83
C VAL A 192 -13.43 -10.39 -6.42
N ILE A 193 -14.39 -10.73 -5.57
CA ILE A 193 -15.69 -11.30 -5.96
C ILE A 193 -16.79 -10.32 -5.58
N THR A 194 -17.51 -9.79 -6.57
CA THR A 194 -18.46 -8.67 -6.38
C THR A 194 -19.44 -8.56 -7.55
N ASP A 195 -20.47 -7.73 -7.41
CA ASP A 195 -21.28 -7.22 -8.54
C ASP A 195 -20.60 -6.03 -9.27
N GLY A 196 -19.45 -5.55 -8.77
CA GLY A 196 -18.65 -4.50 -9.39
C GLY A 196 -19.08 -3.08 -9.07
N ARG A 197 -20.03 -2.85 -8.16
CA ARG A 197 -20.50 -1.49 -7.88
C ARG A 197 -19.79 -0.85 -6.68
N ASP A 198 -18.87 0.09 -6.91
CA ASP A 198 -18.42 0.98 -5.84
C ASP A 198 -19.43 2.14 -5.62
N ASN A 199 -19.88 2.34 -4.39
CA ASN A 199 -20.73 3.48 -4.01
C ASN A 199 -20.19 4.25 -2.80
N SER A 200 -18.94 3.99 -2.42
CA SER A 200 -18.24 4.64 -1.31
C SER A 200 -17.83 6.07 -1.64
N GLY A 201 -17.67 6.37 -2.93
CA GLY A 201 -17.11 7.64 -3.41
C GLY A 201 -15.58 7.68 -3.37
N GLY A 202 -14.93 6.53 -3.10
CA GLY A 202 -13.49 6.37 -3.23
C GLY A 202 -13.02 6.44 -4.69
N GLU A 203 -11.73 6.66 -4.88
CA GLU A 203 -11.08 6.61 -6.19
C GLU A 203 -10.27 5.32 -6.32
N LEU A 204 -10.27 4.73 -7.52
CA LEU A 204 -9.48 3.54 -7.79
C LEU A 204 -7.98 3.90 -7.82
N ASN A 205 -7.20 3.25 -6.96
CA ASN A 205 -5.75 3.41 -6.94
C ASN A 205 -5.09 2.54 -8.03
N THR A 206 -5.16 2.99 -9.28
CA THR A 206 -4.56 2.27 -10.43
C THR A 206 -3.05 2.16 -10.32
N ALA A 207 -2.37 3.11 -9.67
CA ALA A 207 -0.93 3.05 -9.43
C ALA A 207 -0.56 1.86 -8.53
N LEU A 208 -1.35 1.59 -7.49
CA LEU A 208 -1.16 0.41 -6.64
C LEU A 208 -1.43 -0.89 -7.41
N ILE A 209 -2.52 -0.95 -8.16
CA ILE A 209 -2.87 -2.13 -8.98
C ILE A 209 -1.79 -2.38 -10.05
N ASP A 210 -1.26 -1.33 -10.66
CA ASP A 210 -0.22 -1.46 -11.67
C ASP A 210 1.16 -1.79 -11.08
N GLY A 211 1.44 -1.32 -9.87
CA GLY A 211 2.73 -1.48 -9.19
C GLY A 211 2.86 -2.76 -8.36
N THR A 212 1.74 -3.37 -7.98
CA THR A 212 1.77 -4.58 -7.15
C THR A 212 2.34 -5.78 -7.90
N GLN A 213 2.97 -6.67 -7.16
CA GLN A 213 3.45 -7.95 -7.68
C GLN A 213 2.54 -9.12 -7.35
N ASN A 214 1.41 -8.84 -6.71
CA ASN A 214 0.35 -9.81 -6.60
C ASN A 214 -0.41 -9.82 -7.92
N ASN A 215 -0.95 -10.98 -8.28
CA ASN A 215 -1.96 -11.04 -9.31
C ASN A 215 -3.25 -10.45 -8.77
N VAL A 216 -3.92 -9.59 -9.54
CA VAL A 216 -5.21 -9.01 -9.16
C VAL A 216 -6.24 -9.49 -10.18
N ILE A 217 -7.14 -10.35 -9.70
CA ILE A 217 -8.23 -10.96 -10.47
C ILE A 217 -9.55 -10.40 -9.95
N SER A 218 -10.41 -9.95 -10.86
CA SER A 218 -11.80 -9.61 -10.54
C SER A 218 -12.75 -10.65 -11.12
N LEU A 219 -13.78 -10.99 -10.34
CA LEU A 219 -14.89 -11.85 -10.73
C LEU A 219 -16.19 -11.11 -10.45
N GLY A 220 -16.79 -10.61 -11.53
CA GLY A 220 -18.13 -10.04 -11.54
C GLY A 220 -19.17 -11.13 -11.54
N VAL A 221 -20.05 -11.14 -10.53
CA VAL A 221 -21.11 -12.14 -10.39
C VAL A 221 -22.48 -11.48 -10.33
N GLY A 222 -23.48 -12.10 -10.97
CA GLY A 222 -24.88 -11.68 -10.92
C GLY A 222 -25.32 -10.88 -12.14
N TYR A 223 -26.56 -10.41 -12.14
CA TYR A 223 -27.16 -9.75 -13.31
C TYR A 223 -26.89 -8.24 -13.38
N GLU A 224 -26.40 -7.64 -12.30
CA GLU A 224 -26.08 -6.20 -12.21
C GLU A 224 -24.56 -5.91 -12.28
N ILE A 225 -23.81 -6.72 -13.02
CA ILE A 225 -22.35 -6.55 -13.12
C ILE A 225 -21.99 -5.22 -13.81
N ASP A 226 -21.18 -4.39 -13.14
CA ASP A 226 -20.57 -3.20 -13.76
C ASP A 226 -19.12 -3.44 -14.17
N ASP A 227 -18.96 -3.93 -15.40
CA ASP A 227 -17.66 -4.22 -16.01
C ASP A 227 -16.72 -3.00 -16.07
N ASN A 228 -17.25 -1.77 -16.06
CA ASN A 228 -16.39 -0.57 -16.10
C ASN A 228 -15.57 -0.39 -14.82
N TYR A 229 -16.01 -0.98 -13.71
CA TYR A 229 -15.26 -0.99 -12.45
C TYR A 229 -14.32 -2.19 -12.37
N LEU A 230 -14.71 -3.34 -12.94
CA LEU A 230 -13.99 -4.60 -12.79
C LEU A 230 -12.79 -4.75 -13.72
N ASP A 231 -12.87 -4.27 -14.97
CA ASP A 231 -11.76 -4.33 -15.93
C ASP A 231 -10.51 -3.58 -15.43
N PRO A 232 -10.60 -2.35 -14.86
CA PRO A 232 -9.45 -1.68 -14.26
C PRO A 232 -8.90 -2.34 -12.98
N ILE A 233 -9.72 -3.12 -12.27
CA ILE A 233 -9.31 -3.84 -11.06
C ILE A 233 -8.58 -5.15 -11.43
N GLY A 234 -9.18 -5.93 -12.32
CA GLY A 234 -8.71 -7.25 -12.75
C GLY A 234 -7.56 -7.19 -13.74
N ARG A 235 -6.47 -6.49 -13.40
CA ARG A 235 -5.26 -6.34 -14.23
C ARG A 235 -4.79 -7.68 -14.81
N ASP A 236 -4.88 -8.74 -14.00
CA ASP A 236 -4.39 -10.09 -14.32
C ASP A 236 -5.54 -11.07 -14.63
N GLY A 237 -6.72 -10.51 -14.94
CA GLY A 237 -7.93 -11.25 -15.29
C GLY A 237 -9.18 -10.57 -14.73
N SER A 238 -10.08 -10.16 -15.61
CA SER A 238 -11.45 -9.76 -15.26
C SER A 238 -12.42 -10.78 -15.86
N PHE A 239 -13.19 -11.43 -15.00
CA PHE A 239 -14.16 -12.46 -15.35
C PHE A 239 -15.57 -11.95 -15.09
N LEU A 240 -16.46 -12.10 -16.06
CA LEU A 240 -17.87 -11.75 -15.93
C LEU A 240 -18.69 -13.04 -15.99
N ALA A 241 -19.41 -13.34 -14.92
CA ALA A 241 -20.18 -14.56 -14.77
C ALA A 241 -21.63 -14.20 -14.39
N PRO A 242 -22.43 -13.71 -15.37
CA PRO A 242 -23.76 -13.16 -15.11
C PRO A 242 -24.79 -14.22 -14.70
N GLU A 243 -24.60 -15.46 -15.15
CA GLU A 243 -25.52 -16.57 -14.87
C GLU A 243 -24.79 -17.66 -14.05
N PRO A 244 -25.49 -18.39 -13.15
CA PRO A 244 -24.88 -19.46 -12.36
C PRO A 244 -24.18 -20.55 -13.18
N GLU A 245 -24.62 -20.78 -14.42
CA GLU A 245 -24.00 -21.73 -15.34
C GLU A 245 -22.58 -21.30 -15.78
N ASP A 246 -22.28 -20.00 -15.73
CA ASP A 246 -20.97 -19.44 -16.08
C ASP A 246 -19.97 -19.50 -14.91
N TRP A 247 -20.47 -19.59 -13.66
CA TRP A 247 -19.65 -19.47 -12.46
C TRP A 247 -18.65 -20.62 -12.36
N GLN A 248 -19.11 -21.85 -12.62
CA GLN A 248 -18.23 -23.02 -12.58
C GLN A 248 -17.08 -22.88 -13.58
N MET A 249 -17.32 -22.30 -14.76
CA MET A 249 -16.28 -22.08 -15.76
C MET A 249 -15.30 -21.00 -15.30
N ALA A 250 -15.82 -19.89 -14.75
CA ALA A 250 -14.98 -18.81 -14.22
C ALA A 250 -14.10 -19.28 -13.05
N PHE A 251 -14.69 -19.96 -12.07
CA PHE A 251 -13.93 -20.51 -10.94
C PHE A 251 -12.93 -21.57 -11.37
N ALA A 252 -13.26 -22.46 -12.31
CA ALA A 252 -12.30 -23.44 -12.83
C ALA A 252 -11.09 -22.77 -13.51
N GLU A 253 -11.32 -21.69 -14.28
CA GLU A 253 -10.22 -20.94 -14.89
C GLU A 253 -9.37 -20.21 -13.83
N ILE A 254 -10.01 -19.61 -12.82
CA ILE A 254 -9.34 -18.95 -11.71
C ILE A 254 -8.53 -19.95 -10.87
N SER A 255 -9.10 -21.12 -10.54
CA SER A 255 -8.41 -22.24 -9.90
C SER A 255 -7.13 -22.56 -10.66
N GLN A 256 -7.25 -22.85 -11.96
CA GLN A 256 -6.10 -23.20 -12.79
C GLN A 256 -5.03 -22.10 -12.79
N ARG A 257 -5.42 -20.82 -12.89
CA ARG A 257 -4.46 -19.69 -12.83
C ARG A 257 -3.74 -19.64 -11.49
N VAL A 258 -4.47 -19.76 -10.38
CA VAL A 258 -3.90 -19.73 -9.03
C VAL A 258 -2.95 -20.90 -8.80
N GLU A 259 -3.29 -22.09 -9.30
CA GLU A 259 -2.42 -23.28 -9.27
C GLU A 259 -1.16 -23.11 -10.12
N ASP A 260 -1.24 -22.41 -11.25
CA ASP A 260 -0.08 -22.20 -12.13
C ASP A 260 0.79 -20.99 -11.72
N TYR A 261 0.33 -20.12 -10.82
CA TYR A 261 1.11 -18.97 -10.34
C TYR A 261 2.44 -19.32 -9.67
N PRO A 262 2.54 -20.36 -8.83
CA PRO A 262 3.83 -20.86 -8.36
C PRO A 262 4.74 -21.35 -9.50
N ARG A 263 4.15 -21.91 -10.57
CA ARG A 263 4.88 -22.61 -11.64
C ARG A 263 5.43 -21.68 -12.72
N ARG A 264 4.88 -20.48 -12.86
CA ARG A 264 5.45 -19.44 -13.75
C ARG A 264 6.63 -18.68 -13.15
N SER A 265 7.01 -18.99 -11.93
CA SER A 265 8.07 -18.31 -11.23
C SER A 265 9.38 -19.09 -11.37
N TYR A 266 10.45 -18.38 -11.69
CA TYR A 266 11.76 -18.94 -12.00
C TYR A 266 12.80 -18.30 -11.09
N LEU A 267 13.67 -19.12 -10.52
CA LEU A 267 14.89 -18.69 -9.86
C LEU A 267 16.06 -19.03 -10.77
N LEU A 268 16.66 -18.02 -11.39
CA LEU A 268 17.85 -18.15 -12.22
C LEU A 268 19.07 -17.87 -11.36
N GLY A 269 20.04 -18.78 -11.34
CA GLY A 269 21.38 -18.54 -10.81
C GLY A 269 22.37 -18.40 -11.96
N TYR A 270 23.28 -17.42 -11.91
CA TYR A 270 24.34 -17.30 -12.88
C TYR A 270 25.65 -16.75 -12.29
N CYS A 271 26.76 -17.06 -12.96
CA CYS A 271 28.09 -16.58 -12.62
C CYS A 271 28.37 -15.27 -13.34
N SER A 272 28.53 -14.20 -12.55
CA SER A 272 28.82 -12.85 -13.01
C SER A 272 30.24 -12.73 -13.55
N ALA A 273 30.40 -12.03 -14.68
CA ALA A 273 31.70 -11.59 -15.17
C ALA A 273 32.11 -10.23 -14.57
N GLY A 274 31.17 -9.48 -14.01
CA GLY A 274 31.41 -8.23 -13.30
C GLY A 274 32.38 -8.40 -12.13
N VAL A 275 33.42 -7.56 -12.11
CA VAL A 275 34.50 -7.59 -11.11
C VAL A 275 34.54 -6.35 -10.20
N VAL A 276 33.83 -5.27 -10.55
CA VAL A 276 33.89 -4.00 -9.82
C VAL A 276 32.66 -3.14 -10.09
N GLY A 277 32.11 -2.53 -9.04
CA GLY A 277 31.00 -1.58 -9.14
C GLY A 277 29.64 -2.21 -9.41
N GLU A 278 28.64 -1.33 -9.56
CA GLU A 278 27.27 -1.73 -9.87
C GLU A 278 27.17 -2.29 -11.29
N GLN A 279 26.53 -3.45 -11.41
CA GLN A 279 26.23 -4.12 -12.68
C GLN A 279 24.72 -4.21 -12.84
N GLU A 280 24.23 -3.98 -14.07
CA GLU A 280 22.83 -4.18 -14.44
C GLU A 280 22.65 -5.54 -15.11
N VAL A 281 21.69 -6.32 -14.63
CA VAL A 281 21.30 -7.60 -15.21
C VAL A 281 19.95 -7.44 -15.86
N THR A 282 19.80 -7.98 -17.06
CA THR A 282 18.52 -8.05 -17.77
C THR A 282 18.24 -9.50 -18.15
N VAL A 283 17.11 -10.02 -17.70
CA VAL A 283 16.56 -11.32 -18.11
C VAL A 283 15.61 -11.09 -19.27
N ASP A 284 15.88 -11.77 -20.38
CA ASP A 284 15.09 -11.69 -21.62
C ASP A 284 14.65 -13.10 -22.08
N LEU A 285 13.69 -13.17 -22.99
CA LEU A 285 13.21 -14.41 -23.58
C LEU A 285 13.48 -14.43 -25.08
N ALA A 286 14.19 -15.45 -25.54
CA ALA A 286 14.36 -15.74 -26.96
C ALA A 286 13.43 -16.87 -27.38
N PHE A 287 12.84 -16.75 -28.57
CA PHE A 287 11.91 -17.74 -29.13
C PHE A 287 12.51 -18.34 -30.41
N ASP A 288 12.31 -19.64 -30.61
CA ASP A 288 12.68 -20.34 -31.84
C ASP A 288 11.81 -19.94 -33.05
N SER A 289 10.63 -19.37 -32.79
CA SER A 289 9.70 -18.94 -33.84
C SER A 289 10.17 -17.64 -34.51
N ALA A 290 10.00 -17.56 -35.83
CA ALA A 290 10.24 -16.33 -36.59
C ALA A 290 9.19 -15.23 -36.32
N ASP A 291 8.09 -15.55 -35.63
CA ASP A 291 7.07 -14.59 -35.28
C ASP A 291 7.56 -13.71 -34.11
N PRO A 292 7.48 -12.38 -34.24
CA PRO A 292 7.96 -11.47 -33.21
C PRO A 292 7.01 -11.49 -32.02
N PHE A 293 7.35 -12.28 -31.00
CA PHE A 293 6.88 -12.00 -29.64
C PHE A 293 7.57 -10.71 -29.20
N ILE A 294 6.78 -9.73 -28.76
CA ILE A 294 7.35 -8.60 -28.04
C ILE A 294 7.42 -9.07 -26.58
N VAL A 295 8.60 -8.93 -26.00
CA VAL A 295 8.92 -9.41 -24.64
C VAL A 295 9.22 -8.20 -23.78
N LYS A 296 8.73 -8.21 -22.54
CA LYS A 296 9.23 -7.30 -21.52
C LYS A 296 10.31 -8.01 -20.74
N THR A 297 11.44 -7.37 -20.59
CA THR A 297 12.56 -7.89 -19.82
C THR A 297 12.38 -7.55 -18.34
N ALA A 298 12.94 -8.40 -17.48
CA ALA A 298 13.10 -8.10 -16.06
C ALA A 298 14.54 -7.65 -15.83
N SER A 299 14.76 -6.56 -15.10
CA SER A 299 16.10 -6.07 -14.81
C SER A 299 16.31 -5.86 -13.32
N CYS A 300 17.55 -6.07 -12.86
CA CYS A 300 17.97 -5.81 -11.49
C CYS A 300 19.43 -5.35 -11.46
N VAL A 301 19.84 -4.74 -10.36
CA VAL A 301 21.22 -4.26 -10.15
C VAL A 301 21.85 -5.04 -9.00
N TYR A 302 23.17 -5.28 -9.09
CA TYR A 302 23.98 -5.85 -8.03
C TYR A 302 25.36 -5.17 -7.95
N ASP A 303 26.04 -5.25 -6.81
CA ASP A 303 27.37 -4.62 -6.62
C ASP A 303 28.46 -5.68 -6.61
N ALA A 304 29.23 -5.74 -7.70
CA ALA A 304 30.33 -6.70 -7.86
C ALA A 304 31.48 -6.47 -6.86
N ASN A 305 31.56 -5.31 -6.20
CA ASN A 305 32.54 -5.08 -5.14
C ASN A 305 32.30 -5.96 -3.91
N LEU A 306 31.09 -6.54 -3.77
CA LEU A 306 30.76 -7.42 -2.65
C LEU A 306 31.21 -8.87 -2.86
N PHE A 307 31.74 -9.24 -4.02
CA PHE A 307 32.34 -10.57 -4.20
C PHE A 307 33.67 -10.71 -3.45
N ALA A 308 34.06 -11.95 -3.16
CA ALA A 308 35.34 -12.22 -2.49
C ALA A 308 36.52 -11.72 -3.34
N PRO A 309 37.52 -11.05 -2.74
CA PRO A 309 38.76 -10.75 -3.43
C PRO A 309 39.53 -12.04 -3.72
N ASP A 310 40.32 -12.05 -4.78
CA ASP A 310 41.03 -13.26 -5.22
C ASP A 310 41.93 -13.89 -4.14
N PRO A 311 41.91 -15.23 -3.99
CA PRO A 311 41.11 -16.19 -4.76
C PRO A 311 39.66 -16.28 -4.25
N ALA A 312 38.69 -16.02 -5.12
CA ALA A 312 37.28 -16.20 -4.81
C ALA A 312 36.88 -17.68 -4.83
N PRO A 313 35.82 -18.08 -4.08
CA PRO A 313 35.16 -19.35 -4.30
C PRO A 313 34.68 -19.48 -5.75
N GLU A 314 34.80 -20.68 -6.32
CA GLU A 314 34.42 -20.92 -7.71
C GLU A 314 32.89 -20.84 -7.87
N CYS A 315 32.42 -20.08 -8.85
CA CYS A 315 31.02 -20.10 -9.27
C CYS A 315 30.84 -21.12 -10.40
N ASN A 316 29.96 -22.10 -10.21
CA ASN A 316 29.62 -23.11 -11.21
C ASN A 316 28.23 -23.71 -10.93
N GLY A 317 27.79 -24.69 -11.71
CA GLY A 317 26.49 -25.33 -11.50
C GLY A 317 26.36 -26.08 -10.17
N ALA A 318 27.43 -26.70 -9.69
CA ALA A 318 27.41 -27.42 -8.42
C ALA A 318 27.14 -26.48 -7.23
N PHE A 319 27.66 -25.25 -7.31
CA PHE A 319 27.39 -24.18 -6.34
C PHE A 319 25.89 -23.95 -6.15
N PHE A 320 25.16 -23.71 -7.24
CA PHE A 320 23.72 -23.44 -7.23
C PHE A 320 22.87 -24.67 -6.91
N GLU A 321 23.27 -25.86 -7.38
CA GLU A 321 22.47 -27.07 -7.24
C GLU A 321 22.56 -27.72 -5.86
N SER A 322 23.74 -27.66 -5.22
CA SER A 322 23.97 -28.46 -4.02
C SER A 322 24.89 -27.84 -2.98
N GLU A 323 25.95 -27.12 -3.37
CA GLU A 323 26.98 -26.73 -2.39
C GLU A 323 26.52 -25.60 -1.48
N GLU A 324 25.81 -24.60 -2.02
CA GLU A 324 25.34 -23.47 -1.22
C GLU A 324 24.38 -23.93 -0.12
N CYS A 325 23.38 -24.74 -0.49
CA CYS A 325 22.37 -25.22 0.44
C CYS A 325 22.84 -26.41 1.29
N ALA A 326 23.97 -27.06 0.98
CA ALA A 326 24.49 -28.16 1.80
C ALA A 326 24.82 -27.74 3.24
N THR A 327 25.09 -26.46 3.47
CA THR A 327 25.46 -25.91 4.78
C THR A 327 24.38 -25.03 5.41
N ARG A 328 23.26 -24.81 4.72
CA ARG A 328 22.20 -23.89 5.12
C ARG A 328 20.86 -24.59 5.20
N ALA A 329 20.14 -24.39 6.30
CA ALA A 329 18.76 -24.83 6.46
C ALA A 329 17.75 -23.78 5.95
N CYS A 330 18.17 -22.52 5.82
CA CYS A 330 17.33 -21.42 5.37
C CYS A 330 18.16 -20.31 4.69
N GLY A 331 17.47 -19.36 4.07
CA GLY A 331 18.08 -18.22 3.39
C GLY A 331 18.91 -18.58 2.18
N GLY A 332 19.90 -17.76 1.85
CA GLY A 332 20.83 -18.01 0.73
C GLY A 332 20.34 -17.52 -0.63
N LEU A 333 21.30 -17.41 -1.54
CA LEU A 333 21.16 -16.98 -2.93
C LEU A 333 20.17 -17.88 -3.68
N SER A 334 20.35 -19.19 -3.58
CA SER A 334 19.53 -20.21 -4.24
C SER A 334 18.26 -20.61 -3.47
N ALA A 335 17.82 -19.80 -2.49
CA ALA A 335 16.64 -20.08 -1.67
C ALA A 335 16.71 -21.48 -1.00
N CYS A 336 17.56 -21.63 0.01
CA CYS A 336 17.88 -22.90 0.67
C CYS A 336 16.79 -23.44 1.60
N GLY A 337 15.65 -22.76 1.71
CA GLY A 337 14.49 -23.21 2.48
C GLY A 337 14.03 -22.22 3.53
N GLY A 338 12.94 -22.59 4.20
CA GLY A 338 12.35 -21.85 5.29
C GLY A 338 12.54 -22.55 6.63
N CYS A 339 12.43 -21.77 7.69
CA CYS A 339 12.28 -22.31 9.03
C CYS A 339 10.82 -22.67 9.29
N ALA A 340 10.59 -23.56 10.26
CA ALA A 340 9.26 -23.79 10.81
C ALA A 340 8.66 -22.46 11.33
N ASP A 341 7.33 -22.33 11.32
CA ASP A 341 6.64 -21.08 11.65
C ASP A 341 6.94 -20.52 13.04
N ASP A 342 7.43 -21.37 13.95
CA ASP A 342 7.87 -20.99 15.29
C ASP A 342 9.38 -20.66 15.37
N ARG A 343 10.05 -20.40 14.24
CA ARG A 343 11.50 -20.14 14.12
C ARG A 343 11.79 -19.11 13.01
N CYS A 344 12.87 -18.36 13.18
CA CYS A 344 13.39 -17.40 12.20
C CYS A 344 14.72 -17.89 11.60
N CYS A 345 15.01 -17.47 10.37
CA CYS A 345 16.30 -17.70 9.75
C CYS A 345 17.35 -16.69 10.25
N ALA A 346 18.48 -17.18 10.73
CA ALA A 346 19.64 -16.36 11.08
C ALA A 346 20.93 -17.12 10.73
N GLY A 347 21.83 -16.49 9.97
CA GLY A 347 23.10 -17.11 9.58
C GLY A 347 22.95 -18.43 8.81
N GLY A 348 21.85 -18.60 8.08
CA GLY A 348 21.53 -19.84 7.35
C GLY A 348 21.04 -21.00 8.23
N SER A 349 20.79 -20.77 9.52
CA SER A 349 20.23 -21.75 10.46
C SER A 349 18.90 -21.25 11.04
N CYS A 350 18.07 -22.17 11.51
CA CYS A 350 16.79 -21.83 12.13
C CYS A 350 16.94 -21.61 13.63
N HIS A 351 16.33 -20.55 14.16
CA HIS A 351 16.41 -20.18 15.58
C HIS A 351 15.02 -19.85 16.12
N PRO A 352 14.68 -20.20 17.37
CA PRO A 352 13.41 -19.77 17.96
C PRO A 352 13.36 -18.23 18.10
N PRO A 353 12.17 -17.61 18.05
CA PRO A 353 11.99 -16.18 18.26
C PRO A 353 12.64 -15.75 19.58
N GLY A 354 13.51 -14.75 19.52
CA GLY A 354 14.17 -14.20 20.72
C GLY A 354 15.46 -14.91 21.16
N ALA A 355 15.92 -15.96 20.46
CA ALA A 355 17.30 -16.41 20.61
C ALA A 355 18.25 -15.39 19.94
N ARG A 356 18.47 -14.25 20.59
CA ARG A 356 19.57 -13.34 20.25
C ARG A 356 20.89 -14.05 20.54
N SER A 357 21.51 -14.65 19.53
CA SER A 357 22.96 -14.70 19.50
C SER A 357 23.41 -13.41 18.82
N GLU A 358 24.11 -12.58 19.59
CA GLU A 358 25.15 -11.63 19.19
C GLU A 358 25.11 -11.12 17.74
N CYS A 359 25.00 -9.81 17.56
CA CYS A 359 25.30 -9.12 16.30
C CYS A 359 26.81 -9.21 16.03
N ASP A 360 27.30 -10.42 15.76
CA ASP A 360 28.72 -10.66 15.55
C ASP A 360 28.99 -10.77 14.06
N THR A 361 29.64 -9.71 13.55
CA THR A 361 30.37 -9.60 12.29
C THR A 361 29.58 -9.77 10.98
N ASP A 362 29.49 -8.65 10.27
CA ASP A 362 29.16 -8.44 8.85
C ASP A 362 27.78 -8.94 8.33
N ASP A 363 26.99 -7.97 7.82
CA ASP A 363 25.81 -8.13 6.96
C ASP A 363 24.43 -8.54 7.53
N GLN A 364 24.05 -8.14 8.74
CA GLN A 364 22.64 -8.33 9.17
C GLN A 364 21.93 -7.05 9.59
N LEU A 365 20.89 -6.73 8.82
CA LEU A 365 19.90 -5.67 9.02
C LEU A 365 19.32 -5.71 10.44
N CYS A 366 19.64 -4.72 11.26
CA CYS A 366 18.71 -4.21 12.28
C CYS A 366 17.48 -3.62 11.54
N ARG A 367 16.55 -4.44 11.04
CA ARG A 367 15.22 -3.93 10.59
C ARG A 367 14.18 -4.34 11.61
N ASN A 368 13.95 -3.43 12.56
CA ASN A 368 12.88 -3.54 13.55
C ASN A 368 11.59 -2.87 13.03
N TYR A 369 10.45 -3.46 13.37
CA TYR A 369 9.10 -3.01 12.97
C TYR A 369 8.54 -1.91 13.91
N ASP A 370 9.38 -1.40 14.82
CA ASP A 370 9.14 -0.14 15.53
C ASP A 370 10.40 0.74 15.42
N ASP A 371 10.19 2.03 15.21
CA ASP A 371 11.22 3.05 14.94
C ASP A 371 12.16 3.34 16.15
N THR A 372 12.20 2.51 17.20
CA THR A 372 12.83 2.89 18.48
C THR A 372 14.09 2.12 18.84
N THR A 373 14.79 1.49 17.89
CA THR A 373 16.07 0.81 18.19
C THR A 373 17.11 1.00 17.11
N ILE A 374 18.30 1.44 17.51
CA ILE A 374 19.50 1.57 16.67
C ILE A 374 20.60 0.66 17.22
N CYS A 375 21.47 0.15 16.35
CA CYS A 375 22.60 -0.66 16.79
C CYS A 375 23.62 0.29 17.47
N ALA A 376 23.90 0.10 18.76
CA ALA A 376 24.84 0.92 19.55
C ALA A 376 26.10 0.13 19.92
N GLU A 377 27.25 0.82 19.96
CA GLU A 377 28.52 0.24 20.42
C GLU A 377 28.48 0.00 21.94
N GLU A 378 28.72 -1.25 22.39
CA GLU A 378 28.98 -1.54 23.80
C GLU A 378 30.32 -2.27 23.95
N GLY A 379 31.39 -1.50 24.13
CA GLY A 379 32.75 -2.04 24.23
C GLY A 379 33.36 -2.39 22.86
N GLN A 380 34.66 -2.70 22.85
CA GLN A 380 35.46 -2.68 21.61
C GLN A 380 35.11 -3.72 20.54
N ASP A 381 34.19 -4.66 20.78
CA ASP A 381 33.95 -5.78 19.84
C ASP A 381 32.48 -6.29 19.80
N ALA A 382 31.47 -5.51 20.25
CA ALA A 382 30.07 -5.96 20.17
C ALA A 382 29.07 -4.81 19.92
N PHE A 383 28.19 -5.00 18.94
CA PHE A 383 27.01 -4.13 18.71
C PHE A 383 25.76 -4.78 19.31
N VAL A 384 24.92 -4.00 20.00
CA VAL A 384 23.66 -4.50 20.59
C VAL A 384 22.51 -3.59 20.17
N CYS A 385 21.36 -4.17 19.82
CA CYS A 385 20.13 -3.38 19.61
C CYS A 385 19.62 -2.84 20.95
N ALA A 386 19.68 -1.52 21.13
CA ALA A 386 19.23 -0.81 22.33
C ALA A 386 18.21 0.28 21.98
N VAL A 387 17.31 0.58 22.92
CA VAL A 387 16.39 1.74 22.85
C VAL A 387 17.21 3.01 23.07
N PRO A 388 17.02 4.10 22.28
CA PRO A 388 17.74 5.36 22.47
C PRO A 388 17.66 5.83 23.93
N GLN A 389 18.79 6.22 24.52
CA GLN A 389 18.86 6.64 25.92
C GLN A 389 18.33 8.07 26.18
N ASP A 390 17.59 8.66 25.24
CA ASP A 390 17.40 10.13 25.19
C ASP A 390 15.94 10.63 25.21
N LEU A 391 14.99 9.82 25.70
CA LEU A 391 13.68 10.35 26.11
C LEU A 391 13.88 11.35 27.26
N ASP A 392 13.27 12.53 27.15
CA ASP A 392 13.39 13.70 28.06
C ASP A 392 14.67 14.56 27.92
N GLN A 393 15.46 14.42 26.86
CA GLN A 393 16.56 15.37 26.60
C GLN A 393 16.05 16.74 26.08
N PRO A 394 16.80 17.82 26.36
CA PRO A 394 16.54 19.14 25.79
C PRO A 394 16.67 19.14 24.26
N CYS A 395 15.74 19.78 23.56
CA CYS A 395 15.84 19.98 22.11
C CYS A 395 17.07 20.82 21.76
N ASN A 396 17.76 20.51 20.66
CA ASN A 396 18.85 21.35 20.15
C ASN A 396 18.33 22.75 19.79
N ASP A 397 18.89 23.72 20.51
CA ASP A 397 18.64 25.15 20.57
C ASP A 397 18.66 25.82 19.19
N SER A 398 19.41 25.25 18.24
CA SER A 398 19.67 25.87 16.94
C SER A 398 18.92 25.27 15.76
N SER A 399 18.29 24.09 15.91
CA SER A 399 17.65 23.38 14.79
C SER A 399 16.20 22.96 15.01
N MET A 400 15.64 23.13 16.22
CA MET A 400 14.26 22.73 16.55
C MET A 400 13.95 21.26 16.21
N ARG A 401 14.94 20.38 16.26
CA ARG A 401 14.82 18.97 15.84
C ARG A 401 15.37 18.04 16.92
N CYS A 402 14.61 16.98 17.21
CA CYS A 402 15.10 15.78 17.88
C CYS A 402 15.82 14.89 16.83
N GLU A 403 16.67 13.95 17.25
CA GLU A 403 17.39 13.06 16.32
C GLU A 403 16.44 12.20 15.47
N LEU A 404 16.88 11.86 14.24
CA LEU A 404 16.10 11.04 13.31
C LEU A 404 15.78 9.67 13.95
N GLY A 405 14.50 9.37 14.09
CA GLY A 405 14.00 8.15 14.74
C GLY A 405 13.27 8.39 16.07
N VAL A 406 13.19 9.62 16.58
CA VAL A 406 12.36 9.94 17.76
C VAL A 406 11.86 11.39 17.76
N THR A 407 10.56 11.55 18.08
CA THR A 407 9.93 12.67 18.81
C THR A 407 9.78 14.09 18.19
N TRP A 408 8.73 14.82 18.60
CA TRP A 408 8.51 16.27 18.36
C TRP A 408 8.89 17.09 19.62
N CYS A 409 9.22 18.38 19.45
CA CYS A 409 9.69 19.24 20.56
C CYS A 409 8.52 19.97 21.24
N GLU A 410 8.22 19.65 22.49
CA GLU A 410 7.17 20.28 23.30
C GLU A 410 7.77 21.38 24.19
N TYR A 411 7.25 22.60 24.07
CA TYR A 411 7.60 23.71 24.97
C TYR A 411 6.55 23.82 26.09
N PRO A 412 6.94 24.23 27.31
CA PRO A 412 5.98 24.52 28.35
C PRO A 412 5.04 25.64 27.87
N GLU A 413 3.75 25.34 27.75
CA GLU A 413 2.71 26.32 27.39
C GLU A 413 2.82 27.53 28.32
N GLU A 414 2.90 28.74 27.75
CA GLU A 414 2.71 29.95 28.52
C GLU A 414 1.29 29.92 29.09
N GLU A 415 1.17 29.93 30.42
CA GLU A 415 -0.12 30.24 31.03
C GLU A 415 -0.50 31.67 30.58
N ASP A 416 -1.31 31.76 29.53
CA ASP A 416 -1.94 32.98 29.02
C ASP A 416 -2.89 33.54 30.07
N GLY A 417 -2.31 34.12 31.11
CA GLY A 417 -2.97 34.94 32.09
C GLY A 417 -3.34 36.28 31.48
N TRP A 418 -4.36 36.34 30.61
CA TRP A 418 -5.16 37.57 30.44
C TRP A 418 -6.52 37.43 29.73
N LEU A 419 -6.81 36.38 28.96
CA LEU A 419 -8.08 36.28 28.19
C LEU A 419 -9.18 35.44 28.86
N GLY A 420 -8.85 34.56 29.82
CA GLY A 420 -9.83 33.71 30.51
C GLY A 420 -10.74 34.42 31.53
N ALA A 421 -10.39 35.63 31.96
CA ALA A 421 -11.09 36.36 33.02
C ALA A 421 -12.25 37.26 32.54
N TRP A 422 -12.36 37.51 31.23
CA TRP A 422 -13.40 38.42 30.69
C TRP A 422 -14.70 37.69 30.34
N PHE A 423 -14.64 36.47 29.79
CA PHE A 423 -15.81 35.71 29.36
C PHE A 423 -16.65 35.13 30.52
N SER A 424 -16.02 34.81 31.65
CA SER A 424 -16.68 34.20 32.81
C SER A 424 -17.44 35.21 33.70
N ARG A 425 -17.36 36.52 33.38
CA ARG A 425 -18.08 37.60 34.10
C ARG A 425 -19.36 38.07 33.41
N TRP A 426 -19.57 37.78 32.13
CA TRP A 426 -20.75 38.25 31.40
C TRP A 426 -21.96 37.31 31.52
N TRP A 427 -21.74 36.00 31.71
CA TRP A 427 -22.83 35.01 31.76
C TRP A 427 -23.49 34.83 33.14
N ARG A 428 -23.04 35.56 34.18
CA ARG A 428 -23.53 35.38 35.56
C ARG A 428 -24.45 36.48 36.08
N THR A 429 -24.92 37.39 35.22
CA THR A 429 -25.70 38.58 35.64
C THR A 429 -27.12 38.69 35.12
N ASP A 430 -27.67 37.70 34.40
CA ASP A 430 -29.00 37.85 33.78
C ASP A 430 -29.97 36.68 33.99
N SER A 431 -29.97 36.06 35.18
CA SER A 431 -30.94 35.00 35.53
C SER A 431 -31.62 35.17 36.89
N ARG A 432 -31.68 36.39 37.43
CA ARG A 432 -32.48 36.69 38.64
C ARG A 432 -33.16 38.06 38.58
N ARG A 433 -34.24 38.15 37.78
CA ARG A 433 -35.39 39.06 37.89
C ARG A 433 -36.23 38.83 36.64
N GLY A 434 -37.49 38.44 36.67
CA GLY A 434 -38.42 38.15 37.73
C GLY A 434 -39.70 37.75 36.99
N GLU A 435 -40.22 36.58 37.33
CA GLU A 435 -41.62 36.24 37.11
C GLU A 435 -42.46 37.25 37.89
N ASP A 436 -43.41 37.92 37.24
CA ASP A 436 -44.72 38.26 37.82
C ASP A 436 -45.60 39.01 36.79
N ALA A 437 -46.79 38.44 36.57
CA ALA A 437 -48.02 39.03 35.99
C ALA A 437 -47.93 39.56 34.53
N GLY A 438 -48.82 39.20 33.60
CA GLY A 438 -50.24 38.90 33.77
C GLY A 438 -51.06 39.88 32.90
N GLU A 439 -51.53 39.36 31.77
CA GLU A 439 -52.77 39.73 31.06
C GLU A 439 -53.02 41.14 30.46
N ALA A 440 -53.62 41.07 29.26
CA ALA A 440 -54.47 42.04 28.57
C ALA A 440 -53.83 43.13 27.66
N GLY A 441 -53.89 42.86 26.35
CA GLY A 441 -54.90 43.54 25.52
C GLY A 441 -54.48 44.75 24.66
N ARG A 442 -54.58 44.55 23.34
CA ARG A 442 -55.00 45.47 22.26
C ARG A 442 -54.08 46.61 21.77
N ASP A 443 -53.81 46.47 20.47
CA ASP A 443 -54.02 47.43 19.37
C ASP A 443 -53.13 48.68 19.18
N ARG A 444 -52.79 48.84 17.89
CA ARG A 444 -52.48 50.05 17.08
C ARG A 444 -51.02 50.47 16.85
N SER A 445 -50.55 50.11 15.65
CA SER A 445 -50.26 50.99 14.50
C SER A 445 -49.48 52.31 14.69
N GLY A 446 -48.50 52.52 13.81
CA GLY A 446 -48.04 53.83 13.32
C GLY A 446 -46.55 54.08 13.61
N THR A 447 -45.64 53.89 12.64
CA THR A 447 -45.12 54.88 11.66
C THR A 447 -44.27 56.00 12.26
N GLY A 448 -43.06 56.16 11.71
CA GLY A 448 -42.54 57.47 11.32
C GLY A 448 -41.35 58.01 12.10
N ASP A 449 -40.18 57.86 11.47
CA ASP A 449 -39.19 58.91 11.13
C ASP A 449 -38.46 59.75 12.20
N ALA A 450 -37.19 60.02 11.80
CA ALA A 450 -36.39 61.23 12.01
C ALA A 450 -35.82 61.47 13.42
N GLU A 451 -34.67 62.09 13.65
CA GLU A 451 -33.47 62.52 12.92
C GLU A 451 -32.70 63.35 13.98
N THR A 452 -31.38 63.48 13.89
CA THR A 452 -30.53 64.51 14.57
C THR A 452 -30.47 64.49 16.11
N ALA A 453 -29.51 65.09 16.80
CA ALA A 453 -28.09 65.38 16.63
C ALA A 453 -27.65 65.98 17.98
N ASP A 454 -26.36 65.80 18.30
CA ASP A 454 -25.48 66.82 18.87
C ASP A 454 -25.41 67.15 20.39
N THR A 455 -24.16 67.39 20.76
CA THR A 455 -23.58 68.26 21.81
C THR A 455 -23.64 67.95 23.32
N GLY A 456 -22.47 68.11 23.94
CA GLY A 456 -22.29 68.74 25.26
C GLY A 456 -21.51 67.87 26.27
N SER A 457 -20.20 68.04 26.47
CA SER A 457 -19.47 69.14 27.14
C SER A 457 -19.39 69.03 28.68
N THR A 458 -18.16 69.26 29.19
CA THR A 458 -17.75 69.74 30.55
C THR A 458 -17.95 68.79 31.74
N GLY A 459 -17.06 68.69 32.73
CA GLY A 459 -15.86 69.43 33.14
C GLY A 459 -15.28 68.83 34.44
N THR A 460 -13.97 68.92 34.67
CA THR A 460 -13.27 69.77 35.68
C THR A 460 -13.04 69.15 37.08
N ALA A 461 -11.78 69.33 37.55
CA ALA A 461 -11.33 69.51 38.94
C ALA A 461 -11.31 68.26 39.86
N ASP A 462 -10.41 68.07 40.84
CA ASP A 462 -9.30 68.85 41.41
C ASP A 462 -8.56 67.94 42.41
N GLY A 463 -7.30 68.26 42.72
CA GLY A 463 -6.86 68.38 44.12
C GLY A 463 -6.05 67.26 44.82
N GLY A 464 -4.80 67.60 45.15
CA GLY A 464 -4.18 67.35 46.48
C GLY A 464 -2.94 66.42 46.48
N THR A 465 -1.69 66.90 46.46
CA THR A 465 -0.82 67.51 47.51
C THR A 465 -0.29 66.54 48.57
N GLY A 466 1.05 66.47 48.72
CA GLY A 466 1.69 66.20 50.02
C GLY A 466 3.10 65.59 50.02
N ASP A 467 4.12 66.47 50.04
CA ASP A 467 5.39 66.41 50.78
C ASP A 467 6.44 65.30 50.48
N GLY A 468 7.71 65.58 50.15
CA GLY A 468 8.72 66.38 50.89
C GLY A 468 9.69 65.38 51.56
N THR A 469 11.02 65.37 51.45
CA THR A 469 12.05 66.43 51.42
C THR A 469 13.45 65.78 51.27
N GLY A 470 14.43 66.55 50.77
CA GLY A 470 15.88 66.42 51.02
C GLY A 470 16.67 65.56 50.01
N GLY A 471 17.62 66.05 49.20
CA GLY A 471 18.40 67.28 49.22
C GLY A 471 19.86 66.97 49.55
N THR A 472 20.74 66.85 48.54
CA THR A 472 22.15 67.30 48.57
C THR A 472 22.74 67.33 47.16
N ASP A 473 23.21 68.52 46.79
CA ASP A 473 23.98 68.87 45.60
C ASP A 473 25.38 68.18 45.61
N THR A 474 26.20 68.05 44.56
CA THR A 474 26.53 69.00 43.49
C THR A 474 27.41 68.32 42.41
N ALA A 475 27.20 68.72 41.15
CA ALA A 475 28.15 68.91 40.04
C ALA A 475 28.92 67.74 39.38
N GLY A 476 28.63 67.54 38.08
CA GLY A 476 29.68 67.44 37.06
C GLY A 476 29.43 66.51 35.86
N GLY A 477 29.00 67.07 34.72
CA GLY A 477 29.54 66.66 33.40
C GLY A 477 28.71 65.74 32.49
N SER A 478 28.19 66.34 31.42
CA SER A 478 28.07 65.84 30.03
C SER A 478 27.50 64.44 29.71
N ALA A 479 26.28 64.48 29.17
CA ALA A 479 25.88 63.95 27.85
C ALA A 479 26.55 62.67 27.32
N THR A 480 25.82 61.56 27.28
CA THR A 480 25.15 61.01 26.07
C THR A 480 24.43 59.72 26.46
N GLY A 481 23.16 59.62 26.07
CA GLY A 481 22.32 58.47 26.35
C GLY A 481 22.57 57.32 25.39
N SER A 482 22.64 56.12 25.94
CA SER A 482 22.26 54.85 25.32
C SER A 482 21.81 53.96 26.47
N THR A 483 20.52 53.77 26.60
CA THR A 483 19.89 52.85 27.55
C THR A 483 20.28 51.43 27.18
N GLY A 484 20.96 50.73 28.09
CA GLY A 484 21.12 49.28 28.01
C GLY A 484 19.76 48.63 28.23
N GLU A 485 19.36 47.81 27.27
CA GLU A 485 18.27 46.85 27.41
C GLU A 485 18.72 45.73 28.37
N PRO A 486 17.84 45.20 29.23
CA PRO A 486 18.11 44.01 30.00
C PRO A 486 18.13 42.79 29.06
N GLU A 487 19.21 42.01 29.13
CA GLU A 487 19.32 40.68 28.52
C GLU A 487 18.38 39.73 29.30
N ASP A 488 17.18 39.51 28.76
CA ASP A 488 16.26 38.43 29.16
C ASP A 488 16.50 37.22 28.23
N ASP A 489 17.64 36.54 28.39
CA ASP A 489 17.89 35.22 27.78
C ASP A 489 17.56 34.13 28.82
N ASP A 490 16.27 33.94 29.10
CA ASP A 490 15.77 32.64 29.60
C ASP A 490 15.46 31.79 28.36
N ASP A 491 16.48 31.13 27.81
CA ASP A 491 16.33 30.12 26.77
C ASP A 491 15.41 29.00 27.30
N LYS A 492 14.13 29.06 26.95
CA LYS A 492 13.16 28.00 27.25
C LYS A 492 13.55 26.79 26.44
N VAL A 493 14.11 25.78 27.10
CA VAL A 493 14.52 24.54 26.43
C VAL A 493 13.32 23.60 26.32
N GLY A 494 12.89 23.32 25.08
CA GLY A 494 11.82 22.36 24.80
C GLY A 494 12.25 20.91 25.10
N THR A 495 11.29 20.01 25.31
CA THR A 495 11.54 18.60 25.64
C THR A 495 10.99 17.70 24.54
N CYS A 496 11.75 16.69 24.12
CA CYS A 496 11.36 15.75 23.07
C CYS A 496 10.24 14.77 23.54
N ARG A 497 9.14 14.65 22.77
CA ARG A 497 7.94 13.82 23.03
C ARG A 497 7.55 12.88 21.88
N PRO A 498 6.99 11.68 22.12
CA PRO A 498 6.58 10.76 21.06
C PRO A 498 5.54 11.35 20.10
N VAL A 499 5.56 10.91 18.83
CA VAL A 499 4.53 11.25 17.82
C VAL A 499 3.18 10.61 18.20
N ARG A 500 2.10 11.31 17.86
CA ARG A 500 0.72 10.97 18.22
C ARG A 500 0.11 9.97 17.26
N ALA A 501 -0.66 9.03 17.82
CA ALA A 501 -1.30 7.93 17.09
C ALA A 501 -2.62 8.35 16.42
N LEU A 502 -3.16 7.48 15.55
CA LEU A 502 -4.46 7.68 14.89
C LEU A 502 -5.57 8.02 15.90
N GLY A 503 -6.27 9.12 15.68
CA GLY A 503 -7.38 9.58 16.53
C GLY A 503 -6.95 10.37 17.78
N GLU A 504 -5.65 10.49 18.07
CA GLU A 504 -5.17 11.37 19.12
C GLU A 504 -5.28 12.83 18.68
N ARG A 505 -5.61 13.71 19.63
CA ARG A 505 -5.70 15.15 19.39
C ARG A 505 -4.35 15.67 18.91
N CYS A 506 -4.34 16.63 18.02
CA CYS A 506 -3.11 17.27 17.54
C CYS A 506 -3.39 18.76 17.28
N ASP A 507 -2.33 19.55 17.31
CA ASP A 507 -2.36 20.98 17.03
C ASP A 507 -1.54 21.32 15.77
N LEU A 508 -0.54 20.48 15.45
CA LEU A 508 0.31 20.59 14.26
C LEU A 508 0.46 19.23 13.57
N HIS A 509 0.77 19.25 12.27
CA HIS A 509 0.87 18.04 11.44
C HIS A 509 2.03 17.12 11.82
N ASP A 510 3.16 17.69 12.24
CA ASP A 510 4.36 16.98 12.68
C ASP A 510 4.19 16.26 14.04
N GLN A 511 3.12 16.56 14.77
CA GLN A 511 2.73 15.80 15.94
C GLN A 511 2.10 14.46 15.57
N CYS A 512 1.62 14.28 14.34
CA CYS A 512 1.08 13.02 13.86
C CYS A 512 2.18 12.25 13.14
N ALA A 513 2.19 10.91 13.25
CA ALA A 513 3.18 10.06 12.57
C ALA A 513 3.07 10.12 11.03
N SER A 514 2.78 9.02 10.34
CA SER A 514 2.48 9.04 8.89
C SER A 514 1.05 9.54 8.58
N LEU A 515 0.49 10.42 9.42
CA LEU A 515 -0.90 10.86 9.41
C LEU A 515 -0.99 12.39 9.32
N VAL A 516 -2.20 12.87 9.01
CA VAL A 516 -2.53 14.28 8.79
C VAL A 516 -3.31 14.79 10.01
N CYS A 517 -2.88 15.90 10.62
CA CYS A 517 -3.61 16.53 11.71
C CYS A 517 -4.80 17.34 11.17
N GLU A 518 -6.02 16.78 11.24
CA GLU A 518 -7.23 17.37 10.66
C GLU A 518 -8.46 17.26 11.58
N LYS A 519 -9.46 18.12 11.37
CA LYS A 519 -10.71 18.03 12.14
C LYS A 519 -11.56 16.88 11.62
N SER A 520 -11.99 16.01 12.53
CA SER A 520 -12.85 14.86 12.21
C SER A 520 -14.17 15.20 11.48
N LYS A 521 -14.67 16.43 11.64
CA LYS A 521 -15.80 16.99 10.89
C LYS A 521 -15.56 18.46 10.59
N GLU A 522 -15.40 18.79 9.31
CA GLU A 522 -15.16 20.17 8.85
C GLU A 522 -16.31 21.14 9.25
N SER A 523 -17.52 20.61 9.46
CA SER A 523 -18.71 21.38 9.86
C SER A 523 -18.85 21.67 11.36
N ASN A 524 -18.05 21.05 12.24
CA ASN A 524 -18.15 21.26 13.69
C ASN A 524 -16.96 22.09 14.22
N PRO A 525 -17.12 23.40 14.47
CA PRO A 525 -16.02 24.24 14.93
C PRO A 525 -15.51 23.88 16.33
N LEU A 526 -16.25 23.06 17.10
CA LEU A 526 -15.90 22.65 18.46
C LEU A 526 -15.07 21.36 18.54
N ASP A 527 -14.97 20.59 17.44
CA ASP A 527 -14.15 19.38 17.46
C ASP A 527 -12.67 19.74 17.27
N PRO A 528 -11.79 19.30 18.18
CA PRO A 528 -10.37 19.53 18.02
C PRO A 528 -9.81 18.70 16.86
N PRO A 529 -8.71 19.14 16.23
CA PRO A 529 -8.02 18.34 15.24
C PRO A 529 -7.50 17.05 15.88
N VAL A 530 -7.53 15.96 15.13
CA VAL A 530 -6.98 14.66 15.52
C VAL A 530 -6.16 14.11 14.35
N CYS A 531 -5.21 13.22 14.61
CA CYS A 531 -4.43 12.58 13.54
C CYS A 531 -5.34 11.64 12.73
N GLN A 532 -5.45 11.83 11.42
CA GLN A 532 -6.29 11.05 10.49
C GLN A 532 -5.56 10.78 9.15
N PRO A 533 -5.99 9.79 8.35
CA PRO A 533 -5.46 9.60 6.99
C PRO A 533 -5.97 10.72 6.06
N GLY A 534 -5.10 11.37 5.28
CA GLY A 534 -5.46 12.52 4.45
C GLY A 534 -6.32 12.18 3.23
N ALA A 535 -7.18 13.11 2.80
CA ALA A 535 -8.06 12.94 1.63
C ALA A 535 -7.63 13.78 0.42
N PRO A 536 -7.81 13.28 -0.81
CA PRO A 536 -8.02 14.18 -1.95
C PRO A 536 -9.14 13.74 -2.90
N GLY A 537 -9.76 14.71 -3.59
CA GLY A 537 -10.70 14.44 -4.68
C GLY A 537 -10.66 15.50 -5.78
N ALA A 538 -11.24 15.20 -6.96
CA ALA A 538 -11.79 16.16 -7.92
C ALA A 538 -12.75 15.49 -8.95
N ARG A 539 -13.82 16.20 -9.35
CA ARG A 539 -15.04 15.69 -10.02
C ARG A 539 -14.97 15.61 -11.57
N MET A 540 -15.66 14.63 -12.18
CA MET A 540 -15.91 14.49 -13.65
C MET A 540 -17.36 14.84 -14.08
N PHE A 541 -17.50 15.68 -15.13
CA PHE A 541 -18.61 15.70 -16.12
C PHE A 541 -18.15 16.45 -17.38
N ARG A 542 -18.16 15.82 -18.57
CA ARG A 542 -18.08 16.54 -19.87
C ARG A 542 -19.16 16.04 -20.83
N LYS A 543 -19.81 17.00 -21.50
CA LYS A 543 -20.78 16.82 -22.59
C LYS A 543 -20.05 16.68 -23.93
N CYS A 544 -20.63 15.94 -24.87
CA CYS A 544 -20.18 15.92 -26.28
C CYS A 544 -20.68 17.20 -26.99
N ASP A 545 -19.90 17.72 -27.94
CA ASP A 545 -20.21 18.99 -28.62
C ASP A 545 -21.59 18.92 -29.31
N HIS A 546 -22.42 19.94 -29.06
CA HIS A 546 -23.76 20.14 -29.61
C HIS A 546 -24.91 19.21 -29.13
N ASN A 547 -25.15 19.19 -27.82
CA ASN A 547 -26.47 18.90 -27.20
C ASN A 547 -27.10 17.50 -27.42
N ASN A 548 -26.37 16.50 -27.91
CA ASN A 548 -26.90 15.13 -27.96
C ASN A 548 -26.41 14.33 -26.75
N GLU A 549 -27.34 13.83 -25.94
CA GLU A 549 -27.11 12.79 -24.95
C GLU A 549 -27.16 11.44 -25.66
N CYS A 550 -26.13 10.61 -25.50
CA CYS A 550 -26.08 9.27 -26.05
C CYS A 550 -26.97 8.32 -25.24
N GLU A 551 -27.64 7.38 -25.93
CA GLU A 551 -28.48 6.36 -25.27
C GLU A 551 -27.60 5.37 -24.48
N VAL A 552 -28.18 4.79 -23.42
CA VAL A 552 -27.53 3.78 -22.58
C VAL A 552 -27.06 2.60 -23.44
N GLY A 553 -25.77 2.27 -23.37
CA GLY A 553 -25.14 1.25 -24.22
C GLY A 553 -24.31 1.80 -25.41
N THR A 554 -24.10 3.11 -25.47
CA THR A 554 -23.27 3.78 -26.51
C THR A 554 -22.24 4.74 -25.89
N PHE A 555 -21.15 5.06 -26.62
CA PHE A 555 -20.14 6.06 -26.20
C PHE A 555 -19.92 7.13 -27.30
N CYS A 556 -19.37 8.29 -26.94
CA CYS A 556 -19.05 9.35 -27.90
C CYS A 556 -17.73 9.08 -28.64
N ASP A 557 -17.81 8.95 -29.96
CA ASP A 557 -16.68 8.99 -30.88
C ASP A 557 -16.83 10.25 -31.76
N GLY A 558 -16.10 11.30 -31.40
CA GLY A 558 -16.24 12.62 -32.03
C GLY A 558 -17.63 13.22 -31.82
N SER A 559 -18.37 13.44 -32.91
CA SER A 559 -19.72 14.04 -32.91
C SER A 559 -20.87 13.01 -32.99
N SER A 560 -20.60 11.71 -32.84
CA SER A 560 -21.61 10.65 -32.96
C SER A 560 -21.53 9.61 -31.83
N CYS A 561 -22.67 9.02 -31.49
CA CYS A 561 -22.78 7.91 -30.54
C CYS A 561 -22.57 6.56 -31.27
N ALA A 562 -21.66 5.72 -30.77
CA ALA A 562 -21.36 4.38 -31.30
C ALA A 562 -21.78 3.26 -30.32
N PRO A 563 -22.35 2.12 -30.79
CA PRO A 563 -22.81 1.02 -29.93
C PRO A 563 -21.67 0.16 -29.35
N LYS A 564 -21.75 -0.19 -28.04
CA LYS A 564 -20.88 -1.20 -27.40
C LYS A 564 -21.44 -2.62 -27.64
N SER A 565 -20.55 -3.56 -27.97
CA SER A 565 -20.77 -4.80 -28.75
C SER A 565 -21.15 -6.07 -27.95
N ARG A 566 -21.71 -7.07 -28.65
CA ARG A 566 -21.67 -8.51 -28.30
C ARG A 566 -20.34 -9.13 -28.77
N TYR A 567 -19.86 -10.15 -28.05
CA TYR A 567 -18.71 -10.99 -28.42
C TYR A 567 -18.85 -11.58 -29.83
N VAL A 568 -17.86 -11.34 -30.70
CA VAL A 568 -17.81 -11.92 -32.05
C VAL A 568 -16.60 -12.87 -32.13
N THR A 569 -16.86 -14.17 -32.29
CA THR A 569 -15.83 -15.22 -32.45
C THR A 569 -15.21 -15.28 -33.84
N ARG A 570 -15.77 -14.55 -34.82
CA ARG A 570 -15.26 -14.45 -36.19
C ARG A 570 -15.17 -12.99 -36.60
N CYS A 571 -14.05 -12.60 -37.20
CA CYS A 571 -13.78 -11.22 -37.58
C CYS A 571 -13.57 -11.10 -39.08
N LYS A 572 -13.88 -9.94 -39.65
CA LYS A 572 -13.54 -9.59 -41.04
C LYS A 572 -12.36 -8.64 -41.10
N SER A 573 -12.14 -7.87 -40.02
CA SER A 573 -11.05 -6.92 -39.87
C SER A 573 -10.60 -6.83 -38.41
N ALA A 574 -9.39 -6.32 -38.17
CA ALA A 574 -8.83 -6.17 -36.82
C ALA A 574 -9.70 -5.28 -35.91
N ALA A 575 -10.43 -4.31 -36.47
CA ALA A 575 -11.33 -3.45 -35.71
C ALA A 575 -12.58 -4.16 -35.15
N GLU A 576 -12.87 -5.38 -35.62
CA GLU A 576 -13.98 -6.20 -35.09
C GLU A 576 -13.54 -7.05 -33.86
N CYS A 577 -12.27 -7.01 -33.47
CA CYS A 577 -11.72 -7.77 -32.35
C CYS A 577 -11.55 -6.87 -31.12
N HIS A 578 -12.15 -7.28 -29.99
CA HIS A 578 -12.10 -6.53 -28.73
C HIS A 578 -10.72 -6.59 -28.08
N TYR A 579 -10.16 -7.81 -28.01
CA TYR A 579 -8.76 -8.04 -27.66
C TYR A 579 -8.10 -8.77 -28.83
N GLY A 580 -7.23 -8.04 -29.53
CA GLY A 580 -6.24 -8.63 -30.41
C GLY A 580 -6.39 -8.47 -31.92
N GLN A 581 -5.68 -9.32 -32.66
CA GLN A 581 -5.62 -9.28 -34.11
C GLN A 581 -6.58 -10.29 -34.72
N CYS A 582 -7.08 -9.94 -35.91
CA CYS A 582 -7.93 -10.82 -36.70
C CYS A 582 -7.05 -11.75 -37.53
N TYR A 583 -6.84 -12.98 -37.05
CA TYR A 583 -6.00 -14.00 -37.70
C TYR A 583 -6.81 -14.78 -38.71
N ASP A 584 -6.21 -15.08 -39.86
CA ASP A 584 -6.80 -15.92 -40.90
C ASP A 584 -6.19 -17.32 -40.79
N THR A 585 -7.02 -18.34 -40.54
CA THR A 585 -6.57 -19.73 -40.68
C THR A 585 -7.03 -20.31 -42.00
N GLU A 586 -6.13 -21.04 -42.64
CA GLU A 586 -6.38 -21.67 -43.95
C GLU A 586 -7.59 -22.62 -43.93
N THR A 587 -7.98 -23.15 -42.76
CA THR A 587 -9.07 -24.14 -42.63
C THR A 587 -10.38 -23.58 -42.09
N ASP A 588 -10.37 -22.57 -41.20
CA ASP A 588 -11.56 -22.22 -40.41
C ASP A 588 -12.00 -20.74 -40.54
N GLY A 589 -11.30 -19.98 -41.38
CA GLY A 589 -11.57 -18.56 -41.63
C GLY A 589 -10.96 -17.65 -40.57
N LYS A 590 -11.45 -16.41 -40.52
CA LYS A 590 -10.87 -15.35 -39.70
C LYS A 590 -11.48 -15.27 -38.29
N TYR A 591 -10.64 -15.25 -37.27
CA TYR A 591 -11.04 -15.15 -35.86
C TYR A 591 -10.20 -14.14 -35.09
N CYS A 592 -10.79 -13.61 -34.02
CA CYS A 592 -10.08 -12.76 -33.09
C CYS A 592 -9.21 -13.63 -32.19
N ALA A 593 -7.90 -13.35 -32.16
CA ALA A 593 -7.03 -13.88 -31.11
C ALA A 593 -6.29 -12.71 -30.46
N ALA A 594 -6.06 -12.78 -29.15
CA ALA A 594 -5.42 -11.73 -28.37
C ALA A 594 -4.08 -11.33 -29.00
N ALA A 595 -3.91 -10.04 -29.31
CA ALA A 595 -2.64 -9.46 -29.69
C ALA A 595 -1.97 -9.02 -28.40
N GLY A 596 -0.68 -9.30 -28.27
CA GLY A 596 0.10 -8.77 -27.16
C GLY A 596 -0.04 -7.25 -27.12
N CYS A 597 -0.58 -6.72 -26.02
CA CYS A 597 -0.56 -5.30 -25.71
C CYS A 597 0.58 -5.04 -24.73
N PHE A 598 1.43 -4.06 -25.04
CA PHE A 598 2.64 -3.72 -24.28
C PHE A 598 2.45 -2.40 -23.54
N TRP A 599 2.92 -2.38 -22.30
CA TRP A 599 3.22 -1.16 -21.54
C TRP A 599 4.72 -1.16 -21.26
N SER A 600 5.46 -0.10 -21.61
CA SER A 600 6.87 -0.03 -21.22
C SER A 600 6.99 0.24 -19.71
N TRP A 601 7.97 -0.37 -19.04
CA TRP A 601 8.28 -0.10 -17.62
C TRP A 601 8.70 1.39 -17.42
N ASN A 602 9.23 2.03 -18.48
CA ASN A 602 9.65 3.44 -18.50
C ASN A 602 8.51 4.45 -18.63
N GLU A 603 7.25 4.04 -18.84
CA GLU A 603 6.10 4.95 -18.92
C GLU A 603 5.27 5.01 -17.61
N LYS A 604 5.73 4.38 -16.51
CA LYS A 604 4.98 4.27 -15.23
C LYS A 604 5.63 4.91 -13.98
N LEU A 605 6.58 5.83 -14.14
CA LEU A 605 6.99 6.78 -13.08
C LEU A 605 7.11 8.19 -13.71
N PRO A 606 6.78 9.28 -12.97
CA PRO A 606 6.60 10.63 -13.54
C PRO A 606 7.80 11.20 -14.30
#